data_AF-V9Z3V8-F1
#
_entry.id   AF-V9Z3V8-F1
#
_cell.length_a   1.000
_cell.length_b   1.000
_cell.length_c   1.000
_cell.angle_alpha   90.00
_cell.angle_beta   90.00
_cell.angle_gamma   90.00
#
_symmetry.space_group_name_H-M   'P 1'
#
loop_
_entity.id
_entity.type
_entity.pdbx_description
1 polymer ?
#
loop_
_entity_poly.entity_id
_entity_poly.type
_entity_poly.pdbx_seq_one_letter_code
_entity_poly.pdbx_strand_id
1 'polypeptide(L)'
;MLQLRLVNENGYTVTIPGHETVVTVSDEVADATEKFLLGEPAEMDAAFWRQVAREHAEALGGEDTINGRIALAKVGYHDARRYRVQRTRL
;
A
#
# COMPACT_ATOMS: atom_id res chain seq x y z
N MET A 1 21.09 13.50 4.48
CA MET A 1 20.19 12.60 5.25
C MET A 1 18.76 12.86 4.82
N LEU A 2 18.02 11.80 4.52
CA LEU A 2 16.65 11.85 4.05
C LEU A 2 15.77 10.95 4.90
N GLN A 3 14.52 11.36 5.10
CA GLN A 3 13.46 10.46 5.52
C GLN A 3 12.60 10.09 4.32
N LEU A 4 12.49 8.79 4.08
CA LEU A 4 11.63 8.20 3.05
C LEU A 4 10.36 7.68 3.72
N ARG A 5 9.20 7.98 3.13
CA ARG A 5 7.89 7.51 3.63
C ARG A 5 7.10 6.89 2.49
N LEU A 6 6.64 5.66 2.65
CA LEU A 6 5.65 5.08 1.76
C LEU A 6 4.29 5.73 2.03
N VAL A 7 3.74 6.39 1.02
CA VAL A 7 2.47 7.11 1.12
C VAL A 7 1.50 6.66 0.03
N ASN A 8 0.22 6.68 0.37
CA ASN A 8 -0.86 6.43 -0.61
C ASN A 8 -1.08 7.63 -1.54
N GLU A 9 -2.03 7.50 -2.46
CA GLU A 9 -2.40 8.53 -3.43
C GLU A 9 -2.78 9.89 -2.80
N ASN A 10 -3.30 9.86 -1.58
CA ASN A 10 -3.72 11.04 -0.83
C ASN A 10 -2.57 11.65 -0.02
N GLY A 11 -1.37 11.06 -0.05
CA GLY A 11 -0.20 11.50 0.69
C GLY A 11 -0.18 11.07 2.16
N TYR A 12 -1.07 10.18 2.59
CA TYR A 12 -1.02 9.62 3.94
C TYR A 12 -0.01 8.48 4.03
N THR A 13 0.77 8.48 5.11
CA THR A 13 1.70 7.39 5.42
C THR A 13 0.96 6.08 5.60
N VAL A 14 1.46 5.04 4.95
CA VAL A 14 0.94 3.67 5.08
C VAL A 14 1.64 3.00 6.26
N THR A 15 0.90 2.27 7.08
CA THR A 15 1.46 1.47 8.18
C THR A 15 1.17 0.00 7.92
N ILE A 16 2.22 -0.80 7.80
CA ILE A 16 2.11 -2.21 7.41
C ILE A 16 2.72 -3.05 8.53
N PRO A 17 1.95 -3.95 9.17
CA PRO A 17 2.48 -4.81 10.22
C PRO A 17 3.69 -5.61 9.74
N GLY A 18 4.80 -5.52 10.49
CA GLY A 18 6.03 -6.25 10.18
C GLY A 18 6.96 -5.58 9.16
N HIS A 19 6.60 -4.41 8.60
CA HIS A 19 7.43 -3.70 7.62
C HIS A 19 7.67 -2.25 8.02
N GLU A 20 8.90 -1.78 7.83
CA GLU A 20 9.21 -0.36 7.93
C GLU A 20 8.73 0.37 6.68
N THR A 21 7.83 1.33 6.88
CA THR A 21 7.31 2.20 5.81
C THR A 21 7.82 3.63 5.92
N VAL A 22 8.55 3.93 7.00
CA VAL A 22 9.22 5.20 7.25
C VAL A 22 10.66 4.90 7.64
N VAL A 23 11.60 5.28 6.79
CA VAL A 23 13.02 4.95 6.96
C VAL A 23 13.86 6.20 6.83
N THR A 24 14.86 6.36 7.72
CA THR A 24 15.84 7.44 7.62
C THR A 24 17.13 6.89 7.03
N VAL A 25 17.59 7.48 5.93
CA VAL A 25 18.70 6.97 5.13
C VAL A 25 19.65 8.09 4.70
N SER A 26 20.88 7.71 4.35
CA SER A 26 21.80 8.61 3.65
C SER A 26 21.34 8.81 2.19
N ASP A 27 21.81 9.89 1.57
CA ASP A 27 21.48 10.20 0.17
C ASP A 27 21.99 9.11 -0.80
N GLU A 28 23.07 8.40 -0.46
CA GLU A 28 23.71 7.36 -1.29
C GLU A 28 22.85 6.11 -1.47
N VAL A 29 22.04 5.74 -0.47
CA VAL A 29 21.20 4.53 -0.51
C VAL A 29 19.72 4.83 -0.74
N ALA A 30 19.35 6.11 -0.83
CA ALA A 30 17.95 6.54 -0.89
C ALA A 30 17.19 5.94 -2.08
N ASP A 31 17.81 5.85 -3.25
CA ASP A 31 17.16 5.29 -4.45
C ASP A 31 16.92 3.79 -4.33
N ALA A 32 17.82 3.06 -3.66
CA ALA A 32 17.66 1.63 -3.42
C ALA A 32 16.56 1.38 -2.39
N THR A 33 16.54 2.15 -1.29
CA THR A 33 15.49 2.05 -0.27
C THR A 33 14.12 2.45 -0.82
N GLU A 34 14.05 3.43 -1.71
CA GLU A 34 12.79 3.79 -2.38
C GLU A 34 12.23 2.62 -3.19
N LYS A 35 13.06 1.94 -3.99
CA LYS A 35 12.64 0.75 -4.74
C LYS A 35 12.19 -0.38 -3.82
N PHE A 36 12.86 -0.56 -2.68
CA PHE A 36 12.44 -1.55 -1.68
C PHE A 36 11.04 -1.22 -1.13
N LEU A 37 10.80 0.04 -0.72
CA LEU A 37 9.50 0.48 -0.18
C LEU A 37 8.36 0.32 -1.20
N LEU A 38 8.60 0.62 -2.47
CA LEU A 38 7.64 0.43 -3.57
C LEU A 38 7.49 -1.03 -4.01
N GLY A 39 8.36 -1.91 -3.55
CA GLY A 39 8.30 -3.34 -3.83
C GLY A 39 7.46 -4.06 -2.78
N GLU A 40 8.15 -4.79 -1.89
CA GLU A 40 7.53 -5.71 -0.97
C GLU A 40 6.48 -5.07 -0.05
N PRO A 41 6.74 -3.93 0.64
CA PRO A 41 5.74 -3.33 1.50
C PRO A 41 4.48 -2.89 0.73
N ALA A 42 4.65 -2.15 -0.38
CA ALA A 42 3.53 -1.70 -1.21
C ALA A 42 2.65 -2.85 -1.72
N GLU A 43 3.27 -3.93 -2.20
CA GLU A 43 2.52 -5.11 -2.68
C GLU A 43 1.83 -5.87 -1.54
N MET A 44 2.45 -5.93 -0.36
CA MET A 44 1.87 -6.63 0.78
C MET A 44 0.61 -5.93 1.31
N ASP A 45 0.62 -4.60 1.40
CA ASP A 45 -0.58 -3.83 1.75
C ASP A 45 -1.70 -3.99 0.70
N ALA A 46 -1.34 -3.94 -0.59
CA ALA A 46 -2.30 -4.19 -1.67
C ALA A 46 -2.93 -5.60 -1.58
N ALA A 47 -2.12 -6.62 -1.24
CA ALA A 47 -2.60 -7.99 -1.04
C ALA A 47 -3.54 -8.10 0.16
N PHE A 48 -3.24 -7.42 1.27
CA PHE A 48 -4.10 -7.38 2.45
C PHE A 48 -5.48 -6.80 2.10
N TRP A 49 -5.55 -5.66 1.41
CA TRP A 49 -6.83 -5.07 1.03
C TRP A 49 -7.61 -5.89 0.00
N ARG A 50 -6.91 -6.60 -0.90
CA ARG A 50 -7.54 -7.61 -1.78
C ARG A 50 -8.24 -8.70 -0.96
N GLN A 51 -7.57 -9.21 0.09
CA GLN A 51 -8.16 -10.22 0.96
C GLN A 51 -9.38 -9.69 1.72
N VAL A 52 -9.26 -8.55 2.38
CA VAL A 52 -10.36 -7.92 3.14
C VAL A 52 -11.59 -7.72 2.25
N ALA A 53 -11.40 -7.27 1.01
CA ALA A 53 -12.51 -7.08 0.09
C ALA A 53 -13.18 -8.39 -0.35
N ARG A 54 -12.42 -9.48 -0.51
CA ARG A 54 -12.97 -10.81 -0.79
C ARG A 54 -13.80 -11.31 0.37
N GLU A 55 -13.27 -11.25 1.59
CA GLU A 55 -14.01 -11.62 2.81
C GLU A 55 -15.30 -10.81 2.95
N HIS A 56 -15.24 -9.51 2.63
CA HIS A 56 -16.43 -8.65 2.62
C HIS A 56 -17.43 -9.04 1.53
N ALA A 57 -16.97 -9.37 0.32
CA ALA A 57 -17.82 -9.82 -0.77
C ALA A 57 -18.51 -11.15 -0.43
N GLU A 58 -17.80 -12.10 0.17
CA GLU A 58 -18.34 -13.36 0.67
C GLU A 58 -19.44 -13.13 1.71
N ALA A 59 -19.20 -12.24 2.69
CA ALA A 59 -20.19 -11.88 3.70
C ALA A 59 -21.46 -11.23 3.12
N LEU A 60 -21.37 -10.64 1.92
CA LEU A 60 -22.49 -10.00 1.20
C LEU A 60 -23.23 -10.94 0.25
N GLY A 61 -22.96 -12.26 0.32
CA GLY A 61 -23.63 -13.28 -0.50
C GLY A 61 -22.81 -13.74 -1.70
N GLY A 62 -21.52 -13.42 -1.74
CA GLY A 62 -20.58 -13.90 -2.75
C GLY A 62 -20.20 -12.86 -3.80
N GLU A 63 -19.09 -13.13 -4.49
CA GLU A 63 -18.50 -12.23 -5.48
C GLU A 63 -19.40 -11.98 -6.70
N ASP A 64 -20.31 -12.92 -7.04
CA ASP A 64 -21.22 -12.80 -8.19
C ASP A 64 -22.37 -11.81 -7.96
N THR A 65 -22.64 -11.46 -6.71
CA THR A 65 -23.70 -10.50 -6.35
C THR A 65 -23.31 -9.08 -6.74
N ILE A 66 -24.28 -8.19 -6.90
CA ILE A 66 -24.01 -6.76 -7.15
C ILE A 66 -23.18 -6.18 -5.98
N ASN A 67 -23.53 -6.54 -4.75
CA ASN A 67 -22.85 -6.05 -3.56
C ASN A 67 -21.42 -6.59 -3.44
N GLY A 68 -21.19 -7.87 -3.76
CA GLY A 68 -19.87 -8.48 -3.81
C GLY A 68 -18.96 -7.82 -4.86
N ARG A 69 -19.48 -7.58 -6.08
CA ARG A 69 -18.75 -6.85 -7.12
C ARG A 69 -18.38 -5.43 -6.71
N ILE A 70 -19.27 -4.72 -6.03
CA ILE A 70 -18.97 -3.37 -5.51
C ILE A 70 -17.90 -3.42 -4.42
N ALA A 71 -17.95 -4.41 -3.52
CA ALA A 71 -16.92 -4.61 -2.51
C ALA A 71 -15.54 -4.85 -3.14
N LEU A 72 -15.46 -5.74 -4.14
CA LEU A 72 -14.23 -6.02 -4.86
C LEU A 72 -13.74 -4.83 -5.70
N ALA A 73 -14.64 -4.04 -6.28
CA ALA A 73 -14.25 -2.85 -7.04
C ALA A 73 -13.49 -1.82 -6.16
N LYS A 74 -13.75 -1.79 -4.85
CA LYS A 74 -13.03 -0.92 -3.92
C LYS A 74 -11.56 -1.32 -3.73
N VAL A 75 -11.17 -2.55 -4.06
CA VAL A 75 -9.76 -2.99 -4.08
C VAL A 75 -8.92 -2.18 -5.05
N GLY A 76 -9.52 -1.71 -6.15
CA GLY A 76 -8.82 -0.85 -7.11
C GLY A 76 -8.27 0.43 -6.46
N TYR A 77 -8.83 0.85 -5.31
CA TYR A 77 -8.29 1.97 -4.55
C TYR A 77 -6.95 1.66 -3.88
N HIS A 78 -6.66 0.38 -3.60
CA HIS A 78 -5.52 -0.13 -2.85
C HIS A 78 -4.50 -0.86 -3.75
N ASP A 79 -4.40 -0.47 -5.01
CA ASP A 79 -3.39 -0.99 -5.94
C ASP A 79 -1.99 -0.46 -5.58
N ALA A 80 -1.01 -1.37 -5.51
CA ALA A 80 0.36 -1.04 -5.15
C ALA A 80 0.97 0.06 -6.04
N ARG A 81 0.55 0.14 -7.31
CA ARG A 81 0.99 1.14 -8.29
C ARG A 81 0.59 2.57 -7.93
N ARG A 82 -0.33 2.75 -6.97
CA ARG A 82 -0.80 4.05 -6.49
C ARG A 82 0.01 4.55 -5.28
N TYR A 83 0.89 3.71 -4.74
CA TYR A 83 1.86 4.14 -3.73
C TYR A 83 2.99 4.95 -4.36
N ARG A 84 3.53 5.86 -3.56
CA ARG A 84 4.73 6.62 -3.89
C ARG A 84 5.60 6.77 -2.64
N VAL A 85 6.88 7.05 -2.85
CA VAL A 85 7.77 7.41 -1.75
C VAL A 85 7.89 8.92 -1.66
N GLN A 86 7.57 9.47 -0.49
CA GLN A 86 7.80 10.87 -0.18
C GLN A 86 9.17 11.02 0.47
N ARG A 87 10.06 11.79 -0.17
CA ARG A 87 11.37 12.16 0.38
C ARG A 87 11.26 13.47 1.16
N THR A 88 11.80 13.50 2.37
CA THR A 88 11.89 14.71 3.21
C THR A 88 13.32 14.91 3.67
N ARG A 89 13.90 16.10 3.45
CA ARG A 89 15.22 16.43 4.04
C ARG A 89 15.07 16.67 5.54
N LEU A 90 16.04 16.15 6.29
CA LEU A 90 16.19 16.38 7.73
C LEU A 90 17.22 17.48 7.98
#